data_AF-A0A7M4A2Z6-F1
#
_entry.id   AF-A0A7M4A2Z6-F1
#
_cell.length_a   1.000
_cell.length_b   1.000
_cell.length_c   1.000
_cell.angle_alpha   90.00
_cell.angle_beta   90.00
_cell.angle_gamma   90.00
#
_symmetry.space_group_name_H-M   'P 1'
#
loop_
_entity.id
_entity.type
_entity.pdbx_description
1 polymer ?
#
loop_
_entity_poly.entity_id
_entity_poly.type
_entity_poly.pdbx_seq_one_letter_code
_entity_poly.pdbx_strand_id
1 'polypeptide(L)' 'MTKKSEVAHFELSFTHSDARALSASLVTECQFDCNGDSIIITEKADSIIDLRARWNSLMRGLIASEYALSATRGD' A
#
# COMPACT_ATOMS: atom_id res chain seq x y z
N MET A 1 -22.79 26.22 -0.87
CA MET A 1 -22.86 24.96 -1.65
C MET A 1 -21.50 24.29 -1.53
N THR A 2 -21.37 23.32 -0.64
CA THR A 2 -20.12 22.57 -0.45
C THR A 2 -19.84 21.78 -1.73
N LYS A 3 -18.68 22.02 -2.36
CA LYS A 3 -18.22 21.19 -3.48
C LYS A 3 -18.23 19.74 -3.00
N LYS A 4 -19.06 18.90 -3.63
CA LYS A 4 -19.03 17.45 -3.42
C LYS A 4 -17.61 17.03 -3.79
N SER A 5 -16.83 16.64 -2.79
CA SER A 5 -15.44 16.29 -2.98
C SER A 5 -15.40 15.07 -3.92
N GLU A 6 -14.68 15.17 -5.03
CA GLU A 6 -14.58 14.09 -6.00
C GLU A 6 -13.82 12.94 -5.34
N VAL A 7 -14.51 11.79 -5.18
CA VAL A 7 -13.89 10.57 -4.66
C VAL A 7 -12.69 10.24 -5.52
N ALA A 8 -11.50 10.35 -4.94
CA ALA A 8 -10.24 10.03 -5.58
C ALA A 8 -9.83 8.61 -5.17
N HIS A 9 -9.32 7.83 -6.12
CA HIS A 9 -8.87 6.47 -5.88
C HIS A 9 -7.57 6.18 -6.64
N PHE A 10 -6.80 5.21 -6.14
CA PHE A 10 -5.71 4.61 -6.89
C PHE A 10 -5.70 3.09 -6.68
N GLU A 11 -5.08 2.40 -7.63
CA GLU A 11 -4.70 1.00 -7.52
C GLU A 11 -3.18 0.90 -7.73
N LEU A 12 -2.51 0.16 -6.85
CA LEU A 12 -1.09 -0.14 -6.95
C LEU A 12 -0.91 -1.66 -7.05
N SER A 13 -0.42 -2.12 -8.19
CA SER A 13 -0.25 -3.53 -8.48
C SER A 13 1.23 -3.82 -8.76
N PHE A 14 1.79 -4.79 -8.04
CA PHE A 14 3.20 -5.18 -8.17
C PHE A 14 3.43 -6.64 -7.80
N THR A 15 4.62 -7.14 -8.12
CA THR A 15 5.05 -8.50 -7.76
C THR A 15 6.27 -8.46 -6.87
N HIS A 16 6.34 -9.35 -5.87
CA HIS A 16 7.46 -9.47 -4.96
C HIS A 16 7.69 -10.92 -4.54
N SER A 17 8.95 -11.35 -4.45
CA SER A 17 9.29 -12.73 -4.05
C SER A 17 8.88 -13.04 -2.60
N ASP A 18 8.79 -12.02 -1.75
CA ASP A 18 8.22 -12.12 -0.40
C ASP A 18 6.83 -11.51 -0.28
N ALA A 19 6.02 -11.54 -1.34
CA ALA A 19 4.70 -10.90 -1.32
C ALA A 19 3.87 -11.28 -0.08
N ARG A 20 3.97 -12.53 0.38
CA ARG A 20 3.28 -13.00 1.59
C ARG A 20 3.79 -12.36 2.89
N ALA A 21 5.09 -12.12 3.01
CA ALA A 21 5.66 -11.49 4.20
C ALA A 21 5.41 -9.97 4.17
N LEU A 22 5.53 -9.35 3.00
CA LEU A 22 5.24 -7.94 2.79
C LEU A 22 3.74 -7.62 2.99
N SER A 23 2.84 -8.49 2.52
CA SER A 23 1.40 -8.32 2.76
C SER A 23 0.99 -8.43 4.22
N ALA A 24 1.77 -9.14 5.06
CA ALA A 24 1.50 -9.20 6.50
C ALA A 24 1.61 -7.83 7.17
N SER A 25 2.48 -6.94 6.69
CA SER A 25 2.58 -5.56 7.20
C SER A 25 1.45 -4.65 6.70
N LEU A 26 0.73 -5.06 5.65
CA LEU A 26 -0.37 -4.28 5.06
C LEU A 26 -1.73 -4.57 5.73
N VAL A 27 -1.88 -5.68 6.46
CA VAL A 27 -3.15 -6.14 7.08
C VAL A 27 -3.85 -5.07 7.91
N THR A 28 -3.10 -4.21 8.58
CA THR A 28 -3.66 -3.15 9.43
C THR A 28 -3.65 -1.77 8.77
N GLU A 29 -3.08 -1.64 7.58
CA GLU A 29 -2.74 -0.35 6.97
C GLU A 29 -3.65 0.01 5.79
N CYS A 30 -4.00 -0.96 4.94
CA CYS A 30 -4.73 -0.69 3.71
C CYS A 30 -5.60 -1.87 3.25
N GLN A 31 -6.46 -1.62 2.27
CA GLN A 31 -7.16 -2.68 1.57
C GLN A 31 -6.28 -3.24 0.46
N PHE A 32 -6.01 -4.54 0.50
CA PHE A 32 -5.19 -5.22 -0.51
C PHE A 32 -5.66 -6.66 -0.76
N ASP A 33 -5.25 -7.19 -1.90
CA ASP A 33 -5.31 -8.61 -2.26
C ASP A 33 -3.88 -9.12 -2.52
N CYS A 34 -3.56 -10.31 -2.02
CA CYS A 34 -2.28 -10.98 -2.26
C CYS A 34 -2.53 -12.36 -2.86
N ASN A 35 -2.05 -12.60 -4.09
CA ASN A 35 -2.19 -13.86 -4.80
C ASN A 35 -0.83 -14.33 -5.32
N GLY A 36 -0.26 -15.34 -4.66
CA GLY A 36 1.11 -15.78 -4.91
C GLY A 36 2.09 -14.65 -4.65
N ASP A 37 2.85 -14.29 -5.69
CA ASP A 37 3.84 -13.22 -5.64
C ASP A 37 3.26 -11.85 -6.02
N SER A 38 1.96 -11.76 -6.33
CA SER A 38 1.31 -10.51 -6.74
C SER A 38 0.54 -9.87 -5.59
N ILE A 39 0.71 -8.56 -5.43
CA ILE A 39 -0.04 -7.73 -4.50
C ILE A 39 -0.77 -6.64 -5.29
N ILE A 40 -2.04 -6.44 -4.95
CA ILE A 40 -2.87 -5.35 -5.47
C ILE A 40 -3.39 -4.58 -4.26
N ILE A 41 -3.12 -3.28 -4.21
CA ILE A 41 -3.58 -2.38 -3.15
C ILE A 41 -4.58 -1.40 -3.75
N THR A 42 -5.71 -1.21 -3.08
CA THR A 42 -6.75 -0.28 -3.51
C THR A 42 -7.02 0.73 -2.40
N GLU A 43 -6.94 2.02 -2.73
CA GLU A 43 -7.25 3.10 -1.80
C GLU A 43 -8.29 4.05 -2.39
N LYS A 44 -9.14 4.57 -1.50
CA LYS A 44 -10.18 5.55 -1.82
C LYS A 44 -10.21 6.62 -0.75
N ALA A 45 -10.37 7.86 -1.16
CA ALA A 45 -10.53 8.99 -0.25
C ALA A 45 -11.46 10.05 -0.83
N ASP A 46 -11.99 10.91 0.04
CA ASP A 46 -12.91 11.97 -0.36
C ASP A 46 -12.21 13.10 -1.12
N SER A 47 -10.88 13.22 -1.01
CA SER A 47 -10.11 14.23 -1.73
C SER A 47 -8.77 13.70 -2.23
N ILE A 48 -8.22 14.33 -3.27
CA ILE A 48 -6.87 14.03 -3.77
C ILE A 48 -5.78 14.32 -2.72
N ILE A 49 -6.02 15.26 -1.80
CA ILE A 49 -5.08 15.62 -0.74
C ILE A 49 -4.99 14.46 0.26
N ASP A 50 -6.14 13.91 0.66
CA ASP A 50 -6.21 12.75 1.56
C ASP A 50 -5.66 11.50 0.88
N LEU A 51 -5.97 11.30 -0.41
CA LEU A 51 -5.43 10.19 -1.17
C LEU A 51 -3.90 10.24 -1.26
N ARG A 52 -3.32 11.43 -1.49
CA ARG A 52 -1.87 11.65 -1.47
C ARG A 52 -1.28 11.36 -0.08
N ALA A 53 -1.96 11.75 0.99
CA ALA A 53 -1.50 11.47 2.35
C ALA A 53 -1.46 9.96 2.61
N ARG A 54 -2.50 9.22 2.21
CA ARG A 54 -2.56 7.75 2.27
C ARG A 54 -1.46 7.09 1.45
N TRP A 55 -1.29 7.52 0.19
CA TRP A 55 -0.20 7.06 -0.67
C TRP A 55 1.18 7.22 -0.02
N ASN A 56 1.45 8.39 0.56
CA ASN A 56 2.73 8.67 1.19
C ASN A 56 2.98 7.77 2.42
N SER A 57 1.95 7.52 3.23
CA SER A 57 2.07 6.60 4.36
C SER A 57 2.26 5.16 3.89
N LEU A 58 1.49 4.71 2.90
CA LEU A 58 1.62 3.40 2.29
C LEU A 58 3.04 3.16 1.75
N MET A 59 3.56 4.07 0.93
CA MET A 59 4.89 3.93 0.33
C MET A 59 6.00 3.88 1.39
N ARG A 60 5.89 4.69 2.47
CA ARG A 60 6.85 4.60 3.58
C ARG A 60 6.78 3.26 4.31
N GLY A 61 5.57 2.74 4.54
CA GLY A 61 5.36 1.43 5.16
C GLY A 61 5.92 0.29 4.32
N LEU A 62 5.70 0.32 3.01
CA LEU A 62 6.25 -0.64 2.05
C LEU A 62 7.78 -0.63 2.05
N ILE A 63 8.41 0.55 1.97
CA ILE A 63 9.87 0.69 2.00
C ILE A 63 10.46 0.18 3.32
N ALA A 64 9.83 0.50 4.46
CA ALA A 64 10.28 0.01 5.76
C ALA A 64 10.15 -1.52 5.88
N SER A 65 9.06 -2.08 5.34
CA SER A 65 8.86 -3.53 5.29
C SER A 65 9.91 -4.21 4.43
N GLU A 66 10.26 -3.63 3.29
CA GLU A 66 11.31 -4.12 2.40
C GLU A 66 12.67 -4.17 3.12
N TYR A 67 13.06 -3.09 3.80
CA TYR A 67 14.31 -3.07 4.57
C TYR A 67 14.32 -4.06 5.73
N ALA A 68 13.17 -4.26 6.38
CA ALA A 68 13.07 -5.27 7.43
C ALA A 68 13.25 -6.68 6.86
N LEU A 69 12.63 -6.98 5.72
CA LEU A 69 12.76 -8.26 5.03
C LEU A 69 14.20 -8.50 4.55
N SER A 70 14.83 -7.50 3.94
CA SER A 70 16.24 -7.61 3.51
C SER A 70 17.17 -7.84 4.71
N ALA A 71 16.95 -7.15 5.83
CA ALA A 71 17.73 -7.36 7.06
C ALA A 71 17.56 -8.78 7.63
N THR A 72 16.39 -9.40 7.49
CA THR A 72 16.19 -10.80 7.92
C THR A 72 16.85 -11.82 6.99
N ARG A 73 17.16 -11.45 5.75
CA ARG A 73 17.85 -12.31 4.77
C ARG A 73 19.37 -12.30 4.95
N GLY A 74 19.92 -11.27 5.59
CA GLY A 74 21.35 -11.15 5.87
C GLY A 74 22.20 -10.75 4.65
N ASP A 75 21.59 -10.09 3.67
CA ASP A 75 22.28 -9.50 2.51
C ASP A 75 23.04 -8.20 2.88
#